data_AF-A0A5E4GL47-F1
#
_entry.id   AF-A0A5E4GL47-F1
#
_cell.length_a   1.000
_cell.length_b   1.000
_cell.length_c   1.000
_cell.angle_alpha   90.00
_cell.angle_beta   90.00
_cell.angle_gamma   90.00
#
_symmetry.space_group_name_H-M   'P 1'
#
loop_
_entity.id
_entity.type
_entity.pdbx_description
1 polymer ?
#
loop_
_entity_poly.entity_id
_entity_poly.type
_entity_poly.pdbx_seq_one_letter_code
_entity_poly.pdbx_strand_id
1 'polypeptide(L)'
;IEGKAKDTIKARLDLERMGIRRGLWMNRDSDKARRDLAFFSMKPNDKKKFLKFVSSVKFPDGYASNIARCVNVDGGKFSGLKSHDCHVFMQRLLPVGIRHLLPEDVVKPIMLLSRFFSQLAAKTLRRTDMFQLRHDIVQVLCKFEMIFPPAFFTSMMHVMVHLPEEALLAGPVNYRWMYPIE
;
A
#
# COMPACT_ATOMS: atom_id res chain seq x y z
N ILE A 1 9.37 -7.87 -4.75
CA ILE A 1 9.22 -9.03 -5.65
C ILE A 1 9.81 -8.60 -6.97
N GLU A 2 10.79 -9.36 -7.49
CA GLU A 2 11.42 -9.07 -8.76
C GLU A 2 10.37 -9.01 -9.88
N GLY A 3 10.48 -8.04 -10.78
CA GLY A 3 9.52 -7.82 -11.87
C GLY A 3 8.14 -7.26 -11.48
N LYS A 4 7.78 -7.14 -10.19
CA LYS A 4 6.46 -6.59 -9.76
C LYS A 4 6.47 -5.10 -9.40
N ALA A 5 7.63 -4.46 -9.37
CA ALA A 5 7.72 -3.04 -9.06
C ALA A 5 7.08 -2.21 -10.20
N LYS A 6 6.21 -1.25 -9.83
CA LYS A 6 5.54 -0.36 -10.79
C LYS A 6 6.38 0.85 -11.18
N ASP A 7 7.46 1.12 -10.46
CA ASP A 7 8.51 2.07 -10.85
C ASP A 7 9.48 1.39 -11.83
N THR A 8 9.08 1.27 -13.11
CA THR A 8 9.87 0.65 -14.18
C THR A 8 10.63 1.70 -15.00
N ILE A 9 11.61 1.28 -15.80
CA ILE A 9 12.32 2.18 -16.74
C ILE A 9 11.30 2.83 -17.69
N LYS A 10 10.37 2.04 -18.25
CA LYS A 10 9.31 2.55 -19.14
C LYS A 10 8.47 3.62 -18.43
N ALA A 11 8.03 3.34 -17.20
CA ALA A 11 7.24 4.28 -16.42
C ALA A 11 7.97 5.61 -16.18
N ARG A 12 9.30 5.61 -16.01
CA ARG A 12 10.09 6.83 -15.85
C ARG A 12 10.28 7.62 -17.14
N LEU A 13 10.47 6.92 -18.26
CA LEU A 13 10.52 7.55 -19.59
C LEU A 13 9.17 8.19 -19.93
N ASP A 14 8.06 7.55 -19.55
CA ASP A 14 6.72 8.13 -19.71
C ASP A 14 6.56 9.40 -18.88
N LEU A 15 7.02 9.42 -17.61
CA LEU A 15 7.01 10.62 -16.78
C LEU A 15 7.82 11.77 -17.40
N GLU A 16 8.98 11.45 -17.98
CA GLU A 16 9.82 12.42 -18.68
C GLU A 16 9.12 12.98 -19.92
N ARG A 17 8.55 12.11 -20.77
CA ARG A 17 7.78 12.50 -21.96
C ARG A 17 6.58 13.37 -21.62
N MET A 18 5.91 13.10 -20.49
CA MET A 18 4.78 13.87 -20.00
C MET A 18 5.19 15.19 -19.33
N GLY A 19 6.49 15.42 -19.08
CA GLY A 19 6.97 16.64 -18.44
C GLY A 19 6.66 16.75 -16.94
N ILE A 20 6.31 15.65 -16.27
CA ILE A 20 5.88 15.64 -14.87
C ILE A 20 6.87 14.91 -13.96
N ARG A 21 6.93 15.29 -12.68
CA ARG A 21 7.70 14.61 -11.62
C ARG A 21 9.18 14.39 -11.95
N ARG A 22 9.88 15.48 -12.24
CA ARG A 22 11.32 15.52 -12.59
C ARG A 22 12.22 14.68 -11.66
N GLY A 23 11.92 14.64 -10.36
CA GLY A 23 12.67 13.83 -9.40
C GLY A 23 12.61 12.32 -9.60
N LEU A 24 11.77 11.82 -10.52
CA LEU A 24 11.66 10.40 -10.88
C LEU A 24 12.21 10.11 -12.28
N TRP A 25 12.74 11.10 -13.00
CA TRP A 25 13.27 10.87 -14.34
C TRP A 25 14.52 9.98 -14.32
N MET A 26 14.92 9.50 -15.48
CA MET A 26 16.17 8.77 -15.63
C MET A 26 17.35 9.73 -15.46
N ASN A 27 18.31 9.37 -14.62
CA ASN A 27 19.52 10.15 -14.45
C ASN A 27 20.48 9.85 -15.61
N ARG A 28 20.91 10.88 -16.32
CA ARG A 28 21.79 10.81 -17.51
C ARG A 28 23.19 11.40 -17.25
N ASP A 29 23.54 11.67 -15.99
CA ASP A 29 24.82 12.26 -15.62
C ASP A 29 26.02 11.29 -15.79
N SER A 30 25.74 10.01 -16.05
CA SER A 30 26.74 8.98 -16.38
C SER A 30 26.52 8.44 -17.79
N ASP A 31 27.57 7.89 -18.43
CA ASP A 31 27.54 7.24 -19.76
C ASP A 31 26.40 6.23 -19.96
N LYS A 32 25.80 5.75 -18.86
CA LYS A 32 24.59 4.94 -18.86
C LYS A 32 23.48 5.64 -18.10
N ALA A 33 22.30 5.70 -18.71
CA ALA A 33 21.08 6.14 -18.05
C ALA A 33 20.77 5.22 -16.86
N ARG A 34 20.71 5.78 -15.66
CA ARG A 34 20.47 5.03 -14.43
C ARG A 34 19.14 5.42 -13.78
N ARG A 35 18.56 4.45 -13.07
CA ARG A 35 17.34 4.63 -12.31
C ARG A 35 17.67 4.86 -10.84
N ASP A 36 17.69 6.13 -10.41
CA ASP A 36 17.91 6.48 -9.00
C ASP A 36 16.76 5.98 -8.13
N LEU A 37 17.01 5.71 -6.84
CA LEU A 37 15.97 5.24 -5.93
C LEU A 37 14.85 6.29 -5.80
N ALA A 38 13.60 5.91 -6.07
CA ALA A 38 12.47 6.82 -5.93
C ALA A 38 12.29 7.28 -4.47
N PHE A 39 11.86 8.51 -4.25
CA PHE A 39 11.68 9.08 -2.89
C PHE A 39 10.64 8.32 -2.03
N PHE A 40 9.71 7.60 -2.66
CA PHE A 40 8.74 6.73 -2.00
C PHE A 40 9.24 5.30 -1.76
N SER A 41 10.50 5.01 -2.10
CA SER A 41 11.13 3.70 -1.86
C SER A 41 12.02 3.74 -0.62
N MET A 42 11.90 2.72 0.23
CA MET A 42 12.78 2.57 1.40
C MET A 42 14.21 2.25 0.97
N LYS A 43 15.18 2.87 1.64
CA LYS A 43 16.59 2.48 1.54
C LYS A 43 16.77 1.05 2.07
N PRO A 44 17.82 0.31 1.67
CA PRO A 44 18.03 -1.07 2.12
C PRO A 44 18.05 -1.23 3.65
N ASN A 45 18.67 -0.31 4.38
CA ASN A 45 18.72 -0.35 5.84
C ASN A 45 17.35 -0.07 6.48
N ASP A 46 16.60 0.89 5.96
CA ASP A 46 15.26 1.20 6.45
C ASP A 46 14.27 0.08 6.15
N LYS A 47 14.44 -0.58 4.99
CA LYS A 47 13.70 -1.80 4.66
C LYS A 47 13.99 -2.93 5.66
N LYS A 48 15.24 -3.13 6.07
CA LYS A 48 15.58 -4.10 7.14
C LYS A 48 14.93 -3.73 8.47
N LYS A 49 14.95 -2.44 8.86
CA LYS A 49 14.26 -1.95 10.07
C LYS A 49 12.75 -2.23 10.01
N PHE A 50 12.13 -1.95 8.87
CA PHE A 50 10.71 -2.22 8.65
C PHE A 50 10.37 -3.70 8.82
N LEU A 51 11.14 -4.59 8.20
CA LEU A 51 10.91 -6.03 8.30
C LEU A 51 11.16 -6.56 9.72
N LYS A 52 12.19 -6.04 10.42
CA LYS A 52 12.42 -6.36 11.84
C LYS A 52 11.24 -5.95 12.70
N PHE A 53 10.71 -4.73 12.51
CA PHE A 53 9.49 -4.28 13.19
C PHE A 53 8.34 -5.25 12.94
N VAL A 54 8.03 -5.56 11.67
CA VAL A 54 6.91 -6.45 11.34
C VAL A 54 7.10 -7.85 11.95
N SER A 55 8.32 -8.39 11.94
CA SER A 55 8.62 -9.70 12.55
C SER A 55 8.52 -9.71 14.08
N SER A 56 8.62 -8.54 14.72
CA SER A 56 8.54 -8.42 16.18
C SER A 56 7.10 -8.33 16.71
N VAL A 57 6.13 -8.03 15.84
CA VAL A 57 4.74 -7.86 16.26
C VAL A 57 4.09 -9.24 16.46
N LYS A 58 3.44 -9.39 17.62
CA LYS A 58 2.61 -10.54 17.96
C LYS A 58 1.15 -10.10 17.99
N PHE A 59 0.27 -10.96 17.48
CA PHE A 59 -1.18 -10.75 17.53
C PHE A 59 -1.82 -11.66 18.59
N PRO A 60 -2.98 -11.28 19.13
CA PRO A 60 -3.81 -12.18 19.92
C PRO A 60 -4.16 -13.44 19.13
N ASP A 61 -4.42 -14.53 19.85
CA ASP A 61 -4.86 -15.78 19.24
C ASP A 61 -6.15 -15.57 18.42
N GLY A 62 -6.22 -16.22 17.26
CA GLY A 62 -7.33 -16.08 16.31
C GLY A 62 -7.41 -14.74 15.55
N TYR A 63 -6.54 -13.76 15.82
CA TYR A 63 -6.61 -12.45 15.14
C TYR A 63 -5.91 -12.40 13.78
N ALA A 64 -4.74 -13.03 13.64
CA ALA A 64 -3.97 -13.14 12.40
C ALA A 64 -3.00 -14.33 12.51
N SER A 65 -2.50 -14.81 11.38
CA SER A 65 -1.44 -15.82 11.43
C SER A 65 -0.15 -15.22 12.00
N ASN A 66 0.82 -16.07 12.33
CA ASN A 66 2.14 -15.59 12.74
C ASN A 66 2.90 -14.98 11.56
N ILE A 67 2.65 -13.69 11.30
CA ILE A 67 3.23 -12.90 10.20
C ILE A 67 4.76 -12.96 10.22
N ALA A 68 5.41 -13.14 11.37
CA ALA A 68 6.87 -13.24 11.45
C ALA A 68 7.42 -14.40 10.60
N ARG A 69 6.66 -15.51 10.46
CA ARG A 69 7.04 -16.64 9.58
C ARG A 69 7.07 -16.26 8.10
N CYS A 70 6.34 -15.22 7.73
CA CYS A 70 6.25 -14.72 6.37
C CYS A 70 7.31 -13.64 6.05
N VAL A 71 8.17 -13.29 7.01
CA VAL A 71 9.17 -12.22 6.87
C VAL A 71 10.57 -12.82 6.72
N ASN A 72 11.24 -12.51 5.61
CA ASN A 72 12.67 -12.74 5.45
C ASN A 72 13.41 -11.40 5.51
N VAL A 73 14.01 -11.10 6.68
CA VAL A 73 14.73 -9.84 6.93
C VAL A 73 15.99 -9.73 6.06
N ASP A 74 16.79 -10.79 6.00
CA ASP A 74 18.06 -10.79 5.26
C ASP A 74 17.83 -10.74 3.74
N GLY A 75 16.83 -11.49 3.27
CA GLY A 75 16.35 -11.46 1.89
C GLY A 75 15.48 -10.25 1.55
N GLY A 76 15.17 -9.39 2.52
CA GLY A 76 14.42 -8.16 2.30
C GLY A 76 13.03 -8.37 1.69
N LYS A 77 12.30 -9.43 2.03
CA LYS A 77 11.03 -9.77 1.37
C LYS A 77 10.01 -10.39 2.31
N PHE A 78 8.75 -10.25 1.93
CA PHE A 78 7.64 -11.04 2.46
C PHE A 78 7.39 -12.25 1.54
N SER A 79 6.96 -13.37 2.11
CA SER A 79 6.56 -14.58 1.40
C SER A 79 5.50 -15.34 2.17
N GLY A 80 4.51 -15.90 1.46
CA GLY A 80 3.50 -16.78 2.08
C GLY A 80 2.48 -16.07 2.97
N LEU A 81 2.25 -14.77 2.77
CA LEU A 81 1.12 -14.09 3.39
C LEU A 81 -0.17 -14.53 2.70
N LYS A 82 -1.15 -14.94 3.51
CA LYS A 82 -2.54 -15.10 3.10
C LYS A 82 -3.20 -13.71 2.92
N SER A 83 -4.30 -13.65 2.21
CA SER A 83 -5.10 -12.46 1.92
C SER A 83 -5.57 -11.81 3.20
N HIS A 84 -6.06 -12.59 4.16
CA HIS A 84 -6.40 -12.08 5.49
C HIS A 84 -5.22 -11.37 6.17
N ASP A 85 -4.04 -12.01 6.20
CA ASP A 85 -2.84 -11.42 6.80
C ASP A 85 -2.35 -10.18 6.04
N CYS A 86 -2.50 -10.16 4.72
CA CYS A 86 -2.23 -8.97 3.90
C CYS A 86 -3.12 -7.78 4.31
N HIS A 87 -4.40 -8.03 4.61
CA HIS A 87 -5.31 -6.99 5.06
C HIS A 87 -4.99 -6.52 6.48
N VAL A 88 -4.68 -7.43 7.40
CA VAL A 88 -4.21 -7.06 8.74
C VAL A 88 -2.94 -6.22 8.64
N PHE A 89 -1.98 -6.64 7.81
CA PHE A 89 -0.75 -5.89 7.56
C PHE A 89 -1.05 -4.48 7.03
N MET A 90 -1.88 -4.36 5.99
CA MET A 90 -2.22 -3.08 5.37
C MET A 90 -2.95 -2.14 6.34
N GLN A 91 -3.87 -2.66 7.14
CA GLN A 91 -4.69 -1.86 8.06
C GLN A 91 -3.93 -1.45 9.34
N ARG A 92 -3.08 -2.34 9.87
CA ARG A 92 -2.49 -2.19 11.22
C ARG A 92 -0.99 -1.93 11.21
N LEU A 93 -0.23 -2.72 10.45
CA LEU A 93 1.23 -2.73 10.55
C LEU A 93 1.89 -1.73 9.62
N LEU A 94 1.45 -1.68 8.35
CA LEU A 94 1.99 -0.79 7.34
C LEU A 94 1.99 0.68 7.79
N PRO A 95 0.88 1.30 8.22
CA PRO A 95 0.86 2.72 8.56
C PRO A 95 1.79 3.07 9.74
N VAL A 96 1.96 2.15 10.68
CA VAL A 96 2.85 2.33 11.83
C VAL A 96 4.31 2.15 11.41
N GLY A 97 4.61 1.08 10.68
CA GLY A 97 5.98 0.70 10.34
C GLY A 97 6.65 1.66 9.36
N ILE A 98 5.90 2.33 8.48
CA ILE A 98 6.48 3.29 7.52
C ILE A 98 6.69 4.70 8.07
N ARG A 99 6.10 5.03 9.23
CA ARG A 99 5.93 6.41 9.70
C ARG A 99 7.23 7.22 9.78
N HIS A 100 8.33 6.57 10.15
CA HIS A 100 9.65 7.20 10.30
C HIS A 100 10.66 6.75 9.23
N LEU A 101 10.21 5.99 8.22
CA LEU A 101 11.07 5.37 7.21
C LEU A 101 10.88 5.97 5.81
N LEU A 102 9.81 6.74 5.61
CA LEU A 102 9.47 7.38 4.34
C LEU A 102 9.11 8.85 4.58
N PRO A 103 9.19 9.71 3.54
CA PRO A 103 8.75 11.10 3.62
C PRO A 103 7.29 11.20 4.05
N GLU A 104 6.95 12.25 4.82
CA GLU A 104 5.61 12.44 5.36
C GLU A 104 4.53 12.50 4.25
N ASP A 105 4.85 13.09 3.11
CA ASP A 105 3.97 13.17 1.93
C ASP A 105 3.66 11.79 1.33
N VAL A 106 4.50 10.78 1.57
CA VAL A 106 4.25 9.38 1.17
C VAL A 106 3.50 8.62 2.25
N VAL A 107 3.88 8.86 3.51
CA VAL A 107 3.28 8.18 4.68
C VAL A 107 1.80 8.57 4.84
N LYS A 108 1.47 9.86 4.78
CA LYS A 108 0.11 10.35 5.02
C LYS A 108 -0.94 9.70 4.09
N PRO A 109 -0.75 9.66 2.76
CA PRO A 109 -1.71 9.01 1.87
C PRO A 109 -1.85 7.51 2.13
N ILE A 110 -0.74 6.81 2.44
CA ILE A 110 -0.80 5.38 2.79
C ILE A 110 -1.58 5.17 4.09
N MET A 111 -1.36 6.02 5.10
CA MET A 111 -2.13 5.99 6.35
C MET A 111 -3.62 6.23 6.13
N LEU A 112 -3.98 7.16 5.25
CA LEU A 112 -5.38 7.41 4.88
C LEU A 112 -6.00 6.19 4.19
N LEU A 113 -5.25 5.51 3.30
CA LEU A 113 -5.71 4.26 2.70
C LEU A 113 -5.90 3.15 3.74
N SER A 114 -4.95 2.98 4.66
CA SER A 114 -5.06 2.02 5.76
C SER A 114 -6.29 2.30 6.63
N ARG A 115 -6.58 3.58 6.91
CA ARG A 115 -7.77 4.01 7.64
C ARG A 115 -9.05 3.69 6.87
N PHE A 116 -9.08 3.99 5.57
CA PHE A 116 -10.20 3.66 4.68
C PHE A 116 -10.56 2.17 4.78
N PHE A 117 -9.58 1.28 4.60
CA PHE A 117 -9.84 -0.17 4.69
C PHE A 117 -10.20 -0.62 6.10
N SER A 118 -9.65 0.02 7.14
CA SER A 118 -10.01 -0.28 8.53
C SER A 118 -11.47 0.06 8.84
N GLN A 119 -11.97 1.19 8.31
CA GLN A 119 -13.36 1.61 8.47
C GLN A 119 -14.31 0.77 7.61
N LEU A 120 -13.91 0.45 6.37
CA LEU A 120 -14.67 -0.43 5.48
C LEU A 120 -14.84 -1.84 6.07
N ALA A 121 -13.80 -2.38 6.71
CA ALA A 121 -13.79 -3.69 7.36
C ALA A 121 -14.31 -3.70 8.81
N ALA A 122 -14.95 -2.60 9.24
CA ALA A 122 -15.54 -2.54 10.56
C ALA A 122 -16.70 -3.54 10.70
N LYS A 123 -16.82 -4.16 11.88
CA LYS A 123 -17.90 -5.13 12.18
C LYS A 123 -19.29 -4.51 12.04
N THR A 124 -19.42 -3.22 12.34
CA THR A 124 -20.65 -2.46 12.24
C THR A 124 -20.41 -1.27 11.32
N LEU A 125 -21.26 -1.11 10.31
CA LEU A 125 -21.19 -0.02 9.37
C LEU A 125 -22.25 1.03 9.69
N ARG A 126 -21.84 2.29 9.79
CA ARG A 126 -22.76 3.43 9.80
C ARG A 126 -22.86 3.98 8.39
N ARG A 127 -24.08 4.25 7.92
CA ARG A 127 -24.31 4.80 6.56
C ARG A 127 -23.56 6.11 6.35
N THR A 128 -23.54 6.99 7.34
CA THR A 128 -22.81 8.27 7.32
C THR A 128 -21.31 8.08 7.09
N ASP A 129 -20.70 7.08 7.74
CA ASP A 129 -19.29 6.76 7.55
C ASP A 129 -19.03 6.28 6.12
N MET A 130 -19.91 5.45 5.54
CA MET A 130 -19.73 4.96 4.17
C MET A 130 -19.86 6.09 3.13
N PHE A 131 -20.76 7.04 3.33
CA PHE A 131 -20.83 8.23 2.49
C PHE A 131 -19.54 9.06 2.57
N GLN A 132 -18.97 9.20 3.77
CA GLN A 132 -17.68 9.86 3.92
C GLN A 132 -16.56 9.08 3.22
N LEU A 133 -16.55 7.74 3.32
CA LEU A 133 -15.57 6.90 2.65
C LEU A 133 -15.59 7.05 1.13
N ARG A 134 -16.76 7.29 0.51
CA ARG A 134 -16.87 7.59 -0.94
C ARG A 134 -16.06 8.82 -1.34
N HIS A 135 -16.05 9.85 -0.50
CA HIS A 135 -15.24 11.05 -0.73
C HIS A 135 -13.77 10.81 -0.38
N ASP A 136 -13.49 10.18 0.76
CA ASP A 136 -12.13 9.96 1.26
C ASP A 136 -11.29 9.14 0.27
N ILE A 137 -11.85 8.09 -0.35
CA ILE A 137 -11.09 7.25 -1.28
C ILE A 137 -10.66 8.02 -2.53
N VAL A 138 -11.50 8.93 -3.04
CA VAL A 138 -11.14 9.78 -4.18
C VAL A 138 -9.95 10.67 -3.80
N GLN A 139 -10.00 11.29 -2.62
CA GLN A 139 -8.89 12.11 -2.10
C GLN A 139 -7.60 11.30 -1.95
N VAL A 140 -7.69 10.06 -1.47
CA VAL A 140 -6.53 9.15 -1.35
C VAL A 140 -5.93 8.84 -2.72
N LEU A 141 -6.77 8.49 -3.71
CA LEU A 141 -6.31 8.19 -5.07
C LEU A 141 -5.66 9.41 -5.73
N CYS A 142 -6.23 10.61 -5.59
CA CYS A 142 -5.62 11.84 -6.09
C CYS A 142 -4.24 12.10 -5.44
N LYS A 143 -4.11 11.89 -4.13
CA LYS A 143 -2.81 12.04 -3.44
C LYS A 143 -1.79 11.01 -3.93
N PHE A 144 -2.22 9.77 -4.13
CA PHE A 144 -1.37 8.75 -4.75
C PHE A 144 -0.95 9.13 -6.17
N GLU A 145 -1.83 9.78 -6.93
CA GLU A 145 -1.55 10.22 -8.30
C GLU A 145 -0.55 11.38 -8.33
N MET A 146 -0.32 12.06 -7.20
CA MET A 146 0.78 13.02 -7.10
C MET A 146 2.14 12.34 -6.84
N ILE A 147 2.14 11.10 -6.34
CA ILE A 147 3.32 10.40 -5.81
C ILE A 147 3.80 9.29 -6.75
N PHE A 148 2.90 8.38 -7.13
CA PHE A 148 3.25 7.12 -7.79
C PHE A 148 3.08 7.19 -9.30
N PRO A 149 3.98 6.56 -10.09
CA PRO A 149 3.90 6.58 -11.56
C PRO A 149 2.55 6.04 -12.06
N PRO A 150 2.05 6.46 -13.24
CA PRO A 150 0.79 5.97 -13.80
C PRO A 150 0.66 4.44 -13.82
N ALA A 151 1.76 3.71 -14.02
CA ALA A 151 1.81 2.25 -13.96
C ALA A 151 1.36 1.62 -12.62
N PHE A 152 1.27 2.41 -11.55
CA PHE A 152 0.73 2.01 -10.24
C PHE A 152 -0.80 1.87 -10.28
N PHE A 153 -1.49 2.66 -11.09
CA PHE A 153 -2.95 2.72 -11.19
C PHE A 153 -3.49 1.61 -12.07
N THR A 154 -3.44 0.38 -11.55
CA THR A 154 -4.11 -0.77 -12.17
C THR A 154 -5.61 -0.73 -11.90
N SER A 155 -6.37 -1.60 -12.57
CA SER A 155 -7.81 -1.78 -12.31
C SER A 155 -8.13 -1.97 -10.81
N MET A 156 -7.28 -2.72 -10.09
CA MET A 156 -7.43 -2.95 -8.64
C MET A 156 -7.41 -1.66 -7.82
N MET A 157 -6.66 -0.63 -8.25
CA MET A 157 -6.64 0.66 -7.57
C MET A 157 -7.98 1.40 -7.72
N HIS A 158 -8.58 1.30 -8.91
CA HIS A 158 -9.85 1.95 -9.20
C HIS A 158 -11.05 1.25 -8.58
N VAL A 159 -11.00 -0.08 -8.43
CA VAL A 159 -12.06 -0.86 -7.75
C VAL A 159 -12.35 -0.32 -6.35
N MET A 160 -11.35 0.25 -5.66
CA MET A 160 -11.52 0.79 -4.31
C MET A 160 -12.61 1.87 -4.21
N VAL A 161 -12.86 2.63 -5.29
CA VAL A 161 -13.89 3.68 -5.32
C VAL A 161 -15.30 3.10 -5.17
N HIS A 162 -15.51 1.86 -5.60
CA HIS A 162 -16.81 1.20 -5.56
C HIS A 162 -17.09 0.50 -4.22
N LEU A 163 -16.07 0.21 -3.43
CA LEU A 163 -16.21 -0.56 -2.19
C LEU A 163 -17.16 0.06 -1.16
N PRO A 164 -17.20 1.39 -0.93
CA PRO A 164 -18.15 1.97 0.01
C PRO A 164 -19.60 1.82 -0.44
N GLU A 165 -19.86 1.94 -1.75
CA GLU A 165 -21.20 1.75 -2.31
C GLU A 165 -21.63 0.28 -2.21
N GLU A 166 -20.72 -0.64 -2.52
CA GLU A 166 -20.92 -2.07 -2.34
C GLU A 166 -21.24 -2.40 -0.87
N ALA A 167 -20.56 -1.77 0.09
CA ALA A 167 -20.82 -1.95 1.52
C ALA A 167 -22.17 -1.35 1.97
N LEU A 168 -22.63 -0.27 1.34
CA LEU A 168 -23.97 0.30 1.58
C LEU A 168 -25.09 -0.64 1.10
N LEU A 169 -24.86 -1.34 -0.02
CA LEU A 169 -25.82 -2.24 -0.64
C LEU A 169 -25.83 -3.63 0.01
N ALA A 170 -24.66 -4.23 0.17
CA ALA A 170 -24.50 -5.61 0.61
C ALA A 170 -24.11 -5.77 2.08
N GLY A 171 -23.97 -4.66 2.82
CA GLY A 171 -23.59 -4.67 4.22
C GLY A 171 -22.11 -4.96 4.48
N PRO A 172 -21.74 -5.27 5.75
CA PRO A 172 -20.36 -5.43 6.19
C PRO A 172 -19.55 -6.42 5.35
N VAL A 173 -18.33 -6.02 4.98
CA VAL A 173 -17.46 -6.82 4.10
C VAL A 173 -16.98 -8.12 4.76
N ASN A 174 -16.98 -8.20 6.10
CA ASN A 174 -16.44 -9.34 6.85
C ASN A 174 -17.16 -10.66 6.56
N TYR A 175 -18.43 -10.60 6.14
CA TYR A 175 -19.22 -11.77 5.75
C TYR A 175 -19.10 -12.12 4.26
N ARG A 176 -18.44 -11.26 3.48
CA ARG A 176 -18.40 -11.34 2.01
C ARG A 176 -16.99 -11.58 1.49
N TRP A 177 -15.98 -11.25 2.29
CA TRP A 177 -14.59 -11.60 2.01
C TRP A 177 -14.32 -13.07 2.32
N MET A 178 -13.54 -13.72 1.45
CA MET A 178 -13.29 -15.17 1.49
C MET A 178 -12.31 -15.65 2.58
N TYR A 179 -11.98 -14.81 3.58
CA TYR A 179 -10.98 -15.17 4.60
C TYR A 179 -11.21 -16.50 5.31
N PRO A 180 -12.45 -16.93 5.64
CA PRO A 180 -12.67 -18.19 6.34
C PRO A 180 -12.31 -19.44 5.53
N ILE A 181 -12.12 -19.33 4.21
CA ILE A 181 -11.90 -20.46 3.29
C ILE A 181 -10.41 -20.56 2.88
N GLU A 182 -9.59 -19.58 3.26
CA GLU A 182 -8.18 -19.44 2.85
C GLU A 182 -7.19 -20.25 3.69
#